data_AF-A0A5E6N2U2-F1
#
_entry.id   AF-A0A5E6N2U2-F1
#
_cell.length_a   1.000
_cell.length_b   1.000
_cell.length_c   1.000
_cell.angle_alpha   90.00
_cell.angle_beta   90.00
_cell.angle_gamma   90.00
#
_symmetry.space_group_name_H-M   'P 1'
#
loop_
_entity.id
_entity.type
_entity.pdbx_description
1 polymer ?
#
loop_
_entity_poly.entity_id
_entity_poly.type
_entity_poly.pdbx_seq_one_letter_code
_entity_poly.pdbx_strand_id
1 'polypeptide(L)' 'MNQIKQMFELQQKLNDATNGLIWTEGATKEGRQISWLRCIYMEAAEAIDSFNWKHWKNIESEPDLDNAKLNWWIFGILL' A
#
# COMPACT_ATOMS: atom_id res chain seq x y z
N MET A 1 -17.53 -16.05 -10.07
CA MET A 1 -17.10 -15.42 -8.79
C MET A 1 -16.66 -14.00 -9.11
N ASN A 2 -17.13 -12.98 -8.39
CA ASN A 2 -16.69 -11.60 -8.63
C ASN A 2 -15.31 -11.41 -7.96
N GLN A 3 -14.24 -11.25 -8.75
CA GLN A 3 -12.87 -11.11 -8.26
C GLN A 3 -12.69 -9.89 -7.36
N ILE A 4 -13.38 -8.78 -7.65
CA ILE A 4 -13.33 -7.58 -6.82
C ILE A 4 -13.92 -7.85 -5.43
N LYS A 5 -15.04 -8.57 -5.36
CA LYS A 5 -15.64 -8.98 -4.08
C LYS A 5 -14.66 -9.80 -3.24
N GLN A 6 -13.94 -10.72 -3.87
CA GLN A 6 -12.94 -11.55 -3.21
C GLN A 6 -11.77 -10.72 -2.66
N MET A 7 -11.31 -9.69 -3.38
CA MET A 7 -10.27 -8.79 -2.90
C MET A 7 -10.72 -8.04 -1.63
N PHE A 8 -11.92 -7.48 -1.63
CA PHE A 8 -12.47 -6.81 -0.43
C PHE A 8 -12.62 -7.76 0.76
N GLU A 9 -13.06 -9.00 0.54
CA GLU A 9 -13.18 -10.00 1.60
C GLU A 9 -11.81 -10.39 2.19
N LEU A 10 -10.78 -10.49 1.35
CA LEU A 10 -9.41 -10.72 1.81
C LEU A 10 -8.86 -9.51 2.58
N GLN A 11 -9.15 -8.30 2.11
CA GLN A 11 -8.67 -7.09 2.74
C GLN A 11 -9.31 -6.85 4.11
N GLN A 12 -10.61 -7.15 4.24
CA GLN A 12 -11.30 -7.16 5.53
C GLN A 12 -10.60 -8.12 6.51
N LYS A 13 -10.33 -9.36 6.08
CA LYS A 13 -9.66 -10.36 6.93
C LYS A 13 -8.27 -9.91 7.38
N LEU A 14 -7.50 -9.29 6.48
CA LEU A 14 -6.18 -8.77 6.78
C LEU A 14 -6.24 -7.64 7.80
N ASN A 15 -7.16 -6.68 7.60
CA ASN A 15 -7.33 -5.55 8.51
C ASN A 15 -7.85 -5.97 9.89
N ASP A 16 -8.81 -6.90 9.94
CA ASP A 16 -9.33 -7.44 11.20
C ASP A 16 -8.23 -8.13 12.02
N ALA A 17 -7.41 -8.96 11.36
CA ALA A 17 -6.31 -9.65 12.03
C ALA A 17 -5.23 -8.67 12.53
N THR A 18 -4.88 -7.69 11.70
CA THR A 18 -3.78 -6.75 11.98
C THR A 18 -4.18 -5.70 13.01
N ASN A 19 -5.28 -5.01 12.75
CA ASN A 19 -5.69 -3.81 13.48
C ASN A 19 -6.81 -4.08 14.50
N GLY A 20 -7.45 -5.25 14.48
CA GLY A 20 -8.66 -5.53 15.27
C GLY A 20 -9.89 -4.83 14.68
N LEU A 21 -11.10 -5.28 15.03
CA LEU A 21 -12.36 -4.84 14.42
C LEU A 21 -12.62 -3.31 14.48
N ILE A 22 -11.97 -2.62 15.42
CA ILE A 22 -12.03 -1.17 15.59
C ILE A 22 -11.34 -0.37 14.47
N TRP A 23 -10.64 -1.02 13.53
CA TRP A 23 -9.96 -0.35 12.42
C TRP A 23 -10.88 0.51 11.55
N THR A 24 -12.15 0.13 11.46
CA THR A 24 -13.20 0.88 10.75
C THR A 24 -13.52 2.23 11.41
N GLU A 25 -13.19 2.38 12.70
CA GLU A 25 -13.33 3.65 13.46
C GLU A 25 -12.06 4.51 13.35
N GLY A 26 -11.03 4.06 12.62
CA GLY A 26 -9.80 4.82 12.37
C GLY A 26 -8.69 4.60 13.39
N ALA A 27 -8.78 3.57 14.24
CA ALA A 27 -7.72 3.22 15.20
C ALA A 27 -7.38 1.73 15.18
N THR A 28 -6.16 1.36 15.57
CA THR A 28 -5.80 -0.04 15.81
C THR A 28 -6.19 -0.47 17.23
N LYS A 29 -6.21 -1.78 17.48
CA LYS A 29 -6.42 -2.39 18.81
C LYS A 29 -5.38 -1.94 19.84
N GLU A 30 -4.24 -1.41 19.41
CA GLU A 30 -3.21 -0.77 20.25
C GLU A 30 -3.41 0.74 20.44
N GLY A 31 -4.51 1.32 19.95
CA GLY A 31 -4.84 2.73 20.09
C GLY A 31 -4.10 3.67 19.13
N ARG A 32 -3.48 3.15 18.06
CA ARG A 32 -2.80 3.98 17.06
C ARG A 32 -3.78 4.47 16.00
N GLN A 33 -3.70 5.74 15.65
CA GLN A 33 -4.51 6.34 14.59
C GLN A 33 -4.11 5.83 13.21
N ILE A 34 -5.09 5.40 12.43
CA ILE A 34 -4.92 4.93 11.07
C ILE A 34 -5.19 6.09 10.11
N SER A 35 -4.22 6.35 9.24
CA SER A 35 -4.36 7.34 8.17
C SER A 35 -4.12 6.62 6.84
N TRP A 36 -5.19 6.18 6.19
CA TRP A 36 -5.12 5.46 4.92
C TRP A 36 -4.51 6.30 3.81
N LEU A 37 -4.88 7.59 3.74
CA LEU A 37 -4.27 8.54 2.82
C LEU A 37 -2.75 8.61 3.03
N ARG A 38 -2.29 8.45 4.28
CA ARG A 38 -0.87 8.39 4.58
C ARG A 38 -0.18 7.17 4.01
N CYS A 39 -0.76 5.99 4.22
CA CYS A 39 -0.23 4.77 3.66
C CYS A 39 -0.14 4.87 2.13
N ILE A 40 -1.21 5.37 1.49
CA ILE A 40 -1.30 5.55 0.03
C ILE A 40 -0.16 6.43 -0.52
N TYR A 41 0.11 7.59 0.09
CA TYR A 41 1.20 8.44 -0.41
C TYR A 41 2.58 7.84 -0.18
N MET A 42 2.77 7.06 0.89
CA MET A 42 4.05 6.40 1.18
C MET A 42 4.34 5.31 0.14
N GLU A 43 3.36 4.46 -0.15
CA GLU A 43 3.49 3.43 -1.20
C GLU A 43 3.70 4.05 -2.59
N ALA A 44 3.04 5.18 -2.88
CA ALA A 44 3.28 5.91 -4.12
C ALA A 44 4.71 6.46 -4.21
N ALA A 45 5.26 6.97 -3.09
CA ALA A 45 6.65 7.43 -3.04
C ALA A 45 7.64 6.26 -3.24
N GLU A 46 7.37 5.09 -2.65
CA GLU A 46 8.17 3.89 -2.85
C GLU A 46 8.09 3.37 -4.29
N ALA A 47 6.90 3.42 -4.91
CA ALA A 47 6.73 3.08 -6.33
C ALA A 47 7.52 4.04 -7.24
N ILE A 48 7.55 5.33 -6.93
CA ILE A 48 8.36 6.32 -7.66
C ILE A 48 9.85 6.01 -7.51
N ASP A 49 10.32 5.59 -6.33
CA ASP A 49 11.74 5.29 -6.09
C ASP A 49 12.24 4.02 -6.81
N SER A 50 11.32 3.20 -7.34
CA SER A 50 11.66 2.12 -8.29
C SER A 50 12.14 2.62 -9.65
N PHE A 51 11.97 3.90 -9.96
CA PHE A 51 12.41 4.52 -11.22
C PHE A 51 13.62 5.44 -10.97
N ASN A 52 14.42 5.67 -12.01
CA ASN A 52 15.57 6.58 -12.00
C ASN A 52 15.16 8.06 -12.07
N TRP A 53 14.24 8.49 -11.21
CA TRP A 53 13.70 9.86 -11.21
C TRP A 53 14.69 10.92 -10.67
N LYS A 54 15.69 10.49 -9.91
CA LYS A 54 16.70 11.37 -9.31
C LYS A 54 17.70 11.83 -10.37
N HIS A 55 17.55 13.06 -10.84
CA HIS A 55 18.42 13.67 -11.85
C HIS A 55 19.91 13.79 -11.45
N TRP A 56 20.26 13.51 -10.20
CA TRP A 56 21.62 13.60 -9.65
C TRP A 56 22.21 12.26 -9.19
N LYS A 57 21.47 11.14 -9.28
CA LYS A 57 21.92 9.85 -8.76
C LYS A 57 21.41 8.70 -9.62
N ASN A 58 22.33 7.79 -9.99
CA ASN A 58 22.01 6.56 -10.74
C ASN A 58 21.18 6.84 -12.00
N ILE A 59 21.56 7.85 -12.77
CA ILE A 59 20.78 8.35 -13.92
C ILE A 59 20.59 7.27 -14.99
N GLU A 60 21.60 6.42 -15.19
CA GLU A 60 21.59 5.32 -16.17
C GLU A 60 21.06 3.99 -15.61
N SER A 61 20.52 3.96 -14.39
CA SER A 61 19.97 2.70 -13.85
C SER A 61 18.62 2.38 -14.46
N GLU A 62 18.43 1.11 -14.84
CA GLU A 62 17.14 0.61 -15.30
C GLU A 62 16.09 0.65 -14.17
N PRO A 63 14.81 0.88 -14.50
CA PRO A 63 13.72 0.78 -13.53
C PRO A 63 13.57 -0.62 -12.92
N ASP A 64 13.29 -0.69 -11.62
CA ASP A 64 12.90 -1.93 -10.95
C ASP A 64 11.38 -2.16 -11.09
N LEU A 65 11.01 -2.82 -12.20
CA LEU A 65 9.61 -3.09 -12.52
C LEU A 65 8.93 -4.07 -11.55
N ASP A 66 9.69 -4.97 -10.94
CA ASP A 66 9.16 -5.91 -9.96
C ASP A 66 8.78 -5.18 -8.67
N ASN A 67 9.65 -4.29 -8.19
CA ASN A 67 9.37 -3.45 -7.03
C ASN A 67 8.23 -2.45 -7.30
N ALA A 68 8.22 -1.82 -8.49
CA ALA A 68 7.12 -0.94 -8.88
C ALA A 68 5.78 -1.70 -8.83
N LYS A 69 5.70 -2.89 -9.46
CA LYS A 69 4.48 -3.70 -9.50
C LYS A 69 3.99 -4.11 -8.10
N LEU A 70 4.91 -4.45 -7.20
CA LEU A 70 4.58 -4.74 -5.80
C LEU A 70 3.92 -3.53 -5.12
N ASN A 71 4.53 -2.35 -5.21
CA ASN A 71 4.03 -1.14 -4.54
C ASN A 71 2.70 -0.67 -5.13
N TRP A 72 2.49 -0.81 -6.45
CA TRP A 72 1.17 -0.57 -7.07
C TRP A 72 0.10 -1.55 -6.57
N TRP A 73 0.47 -2.80 -6.31
CA TRP A 73 -0.46 -3.79 -5.76
C TRP A 73 -0.83 -3.45 -4.31
N ILE A 74 0.13 -3.05 -3.48
CA ILE A 74 -0.12 -2.60 -2.09
C ILE A 74 -0.99 -1.34 -2.09
N PHE A 75 -0.69 -0.38 -2.98
CA PHE A 75 -1.49 0.83 -3.18
C PHE A 75 -2.96 0.49 -3.50
N GLY A 76 -3.20 -0.46 -4.41
CA GLY A 76 -4.55 -0.88 -4.80
C GLY A 76 -5.32 -1.60 -3.69
N ILE A 77 -4.63 -2.10 -2.67
CA ILE A 77 -5.23 -2.79 -1.51
C ILE A 77 -5.61 -1.80 -0.39
N LEU A 78 -5.02 -0.61 -0.38
CA LEU A 78 -5.31 0.45 0.59
C LEU A 78 -6.52 1.34 0.20
N LEU A 79 -7.10 1.12 -0.99
CA LEU A 79 -8.31 1.78 -1.52
C LEU A 79 -9.55 0.88 -1.38
#